data_AF-A0A8H5D8G4-F1
#
_entry.id   AF-A0A8H5D8G4-F1
#
_cell.length_a   1.000
_cell.length_b   1.000
_cell.length_c   1.000
_cell.angle_alpha   90.00
_cell.angle_beta   90.00
_cell.angle_gamma   90.00
#
_symmetry.space_group_name_H-M   'P 1'
#
loop_
_entity.id
_entity.type
_entity.pdbx_description
1 polymer ?
#
loop_
_entity_poly.entity_id
_entity_poly.type
_entity_poly.pdbx_seq_one_letter_code
_entity_poly.pdbx_strand_id
1 'polypeptide(L)'
;MSYGGGYNSGYGGGPGGAGAGGYGGQPAGGYGPPPGGAGGYGGADGYGGGFAAAPQNRGPPAGADPQLWSWFNAVDTDRSGHITAPELERALINGDWTPFDLDTVKLLMTIFDTDRSGTIGFNEFAGLWKYIKDWQNVFKHFDRDRSGSIDGQELQQALHQFGFNLAPPMIELVQRKYDVKASAPSVPGRPPPGISFDRFVRACVVVKQLSEAFQKIDTDRDGWIQINYDQFMQTVLSLP
;
A
#
# COMPACT_ATOMS: atom_id res chain seq x y z
N MET A 1 -55.86 -18.71 -2.96
CA MET A 1 -55.57 -19.09 -1.56
C MET A 1 -54.30 -18.36 -1.14
N SER A 2 -54.34 -17.67 0.01
CA SER A 2 -53.28 -16.96 0.77
C SER A 2 -52.61 -15.72 0.14
N TYR A 3 -53.03 -14.50 0.54
CA TYR A 3 -52.56 -13.62 1.65
C TYR A 3 -51.26 -12.86 1.28
N GLY A 4 -51.17 -11.52 1.23
CA GLY A 4 -51.92 -10.46 1.91
C GLY A 4 -51.00 -9.74 2.91
N GLY A 5 -50.54 -8.53 2.59
CA GLY A 5 -49.43 -7.84 3.27
C GLY A 5 -49.76 -7.06 4.55
N GLY A 6 -48.74 -6.37 5.08
CA GLY A 6 -48.88 -5.35 6.12
C GLY A 6 -47.66 -5.25 7.05
N TYR A 7 -46.87 -4.19 6.91
CA TYR A 7 -45.98 -3.69 7.96
C TYR A 7 -46.40 -2.26 8.28
N ASN A 8 -46.81 -2.01 9.53
CA ASN A 8 -47.08 -0.68 10.06
C ASN A 8 -46.26 -0.46 11.34
N SER A 9 -45.76 0.77 11.44
CA SER A 9 -45.01 1.39 12.52
C SER A 9 -45.78 1.46 13.84
N GLY A 10 -45.04 1.47 14.96
CA GLY A 10 -45.56 1.76 16.29
C GLY A 10 -44.50 2.45 17.16
N TYR A 11 -44.74 3.73 17.45
CA TYR A 11 -44.02 4.62 18.38
C TYR A 11 -44.53 4.46 19.83
N GLY A 12 -43.69 4.83 20.81
CA GLY A 12 -44.06 5.15 22.21
C GLY A 12 -43.26 4.33 23.23
N GLY A 13 -42.71 4.83 24.33
CA GLY A 13 -42.67 6.13 25.00
C GLY A 13 -41.86 5.95 26.31
N GLY A 14 -41.22 7.01 26.85
CA GLY A 14 -40.63 7.01 28.21
C GLY A 14 -41.71 7.12 29.31
N PRO A 15 -41.44 7.57 30.56
CA PRO A 15 -40.19 8.11 31.16
C PRO A 15 -39.91 7.70 32.65
N GLY A 16 -38.89 8.30 33.28
CA GLY A 16 -38.72 8.46 34.74
C GLY A 16 -37.54 7.66 35.35
N GLY A 17 -36.72 8.13 36.29
CA GLY A 17 -36.56 9.35 37.10
C GLY A 17 -35.34 9.11 38.03
N ALA A 18 -34.40 10.06 38.15
CA ALA A 18 -34.12 10.91 39.32
C ALA A 18 -33.49 10.25 40.59
N GLY A 19 -32.38 10.85 41.07
CA GLY A 19 -31.78 10.68 42.41
C GLY A 19 -30.24 10.59 42.37
N ALA A 20 -29.42 11.65 42.54
CA ALA A 20 -29.19 12.57 43.67
C ALA A 20 -28.19 12.05 44.73
N GLY A 21 -27.15 12.87 45.01
CA GLY A 21 -26.25 12.84 46.18
C GLY A 21 -24.89 12.17 45.91
N GLY A 22 -23.71 12.76 46.12
CA GLY A 22 -23.32 13.91 46.93
C GLY A 22 -22.41 13.48 48.10
N TYR A 23 -21.23 14.11 48.19
CA TYR A 23 -20.35 14.31 49.37
C TYR A 23 -19.10 13.43 49.62
N GLY A 24 -17.97 14.14 49.76
CA GLY A 24 -16.83 13.86 50.67
C GLY A 24 -15.66 13.12 50.01
N GLY A 25 -14.39 13.53 50.10
CA GLY A 25 -13.71 14.58 50.84
C GLY A 25 -12.20 14.35 50.68
N GLN A 26 -11.43 15.43 50.51
CA GLN A 26 -9.97 15.42 50.66
C GLN A 26 -9.59 15.18 52.13
N PRO A 27 -8.34 14.74 52.39
CA PRO A 27 -7.44 15.70 53.02
C PRO A 27 -6.00 15.69 52.48
N ALA A 28 -5.34 16.80 52.78
CA ALA A 28 -4.00 17.21 52.41
C ALA A 28 -2.89 16.67 53.33
N GLY A 29 -1.64 16.82 52.86
CA GLY A 29 -0.38 16.71 53.62
C GLY A 29 0.66 15.96 52.78
N GLY A 30 1.85 16.46 52.43
CA GLY A 30 2.70 17.51 53.00
C GLY A 30 4.11 16.93 53.16
N TYR A 31 5.16 17.75 52.92
CA TYR A 31 6.62 17.47 53.05
C TYR A 31 7.24 16.64 51.92
N GLY A 32 8.31 17.00 51.20
CA GLY A 32 9.33 18.07 51.28
C GLY A 32 10.62 17.49 50.63
N PRO A 33 11.37 18.20 49.76
CA PRO A 33 12.57 17.65 49.11
C PRO A 33 13.84 17.88 49.94
N PRO A 34 14.87 17.01 49.87
CA PRO A 34 16.20 17.35 50.35
C PRO A 34 17.08 17.92 49.22
N PRO A 35 18.05 18.80 49.53
CA PRO A 35 18.93 19.45 48.55
C PRO A 35 20.36 18.86 48.51
N GLY A 36 21.02 19.03 47.36
CA GLY A 36 22.44 19.39 47.26
C GLY A 36 23.50 18.28 47.18
N GLY A 37 24.36 18.35 46.16
CA GLY A 37 25.67 17.68 46.14
C GLY A 37 26.34 17.65 44.75
N ALA A 38 27.46 18.35 44.59
CA ALA A 38 28.19 18.60 43.35
C ALA A 38 29.45 17.73 43.17
N GLY A 39 29.94 17.64 41.92
CA GLY A 39 31.28 17.15 41.51
C GLY A 39 31.41 15.62 41.42
N GLY A 40 32.15 14.98 40.52
CA GLY A 40 33.16 15.35 39.53
C GLY A 40 33.99 14.07 39.19
N TYR A 41 34.57 14.03 37.98
CA TYR A 41 35.74 13.24 37.51
C TYR A 41 35.74 11.68 37.48
N GLY A 42 36.25 11.17 36.35
CA GLY A 42 37.28 10.09 36.33
C GLY A 42 36.82 8.67 35.99
N GLY A 43 37.22 8.18 34.80
CA GLY A 43 36.98 6.81 34.36
C GLY A 43 38.00 5.78 34.87
N ALA A 44 37.70 4.50 34.63
CA ALA A 44 38.66 3.43 34.41
C ALA A 44 37.94 2.17 33.91
N ASP A 45 38.58 1.51 32.96
CA ASP A 45 38.22 0.28 32.26
C ASP A 45 37.83 -0.90 33.16
N GLY A 46 36.81 -1.65 32.73
CA GLY A 46 36.36 -2.89 33.36
C GLY A 46 35.80 -3.85 32.32
N TYR A 47 36.61 -4.85 31.98
CA TYR A 47 36.32 -6.00 31.11
C TYR A 47 35.14 -6.82 31.66
N GLY A 48 34.16 -7.17 30.82
CA GLY A 48 33.14 -8.13 31.22
C GLY A 48 32.00 -8.31 30.22
N GLY A 49 31.95 -9.51 29.63
CA GLY A 49 30.71 -10.27 29.48
C GLY A 49 29.75 -9.86 28.37
N GLY A 50 29.56 -10.76 27.40
CA GLY A 50 28.54 -10.62 26.38
C GLY A 50 27.13 -10.47 26.95
N PHE A 51 26.43 -9.48 26.42
CA PHE A 51 25.00 -9.48 26.29
C PHE A 51 24.72 -9.14 24.84
N ALA A 52 24.03 -10.04 24.13
CA ALA A 52 23.46 -9.72 22.84
C ALA A 52 22.61 -8.46 23.02
N ALA A 53 23.00 -7.38 22.35
CA ALA A 53 22.24 -6.15 22.37
C ALA A 53 20.80 -6.47 21.96
N ALA A 54 19.84 -6.09 22.80
CA ALA A 54 18.43 -6.01 22.42
C ALA A 54 18.34 -5.23 21.09
N PRO A 55 17.40 -5.57 20.18
CA PRO A 55 17.32 -4.95 18.88
C PRO A 55 17.29 -3.44 19.06
N GLN A 56 18.36 -2.80 18.58
CA GLN A 56 18.55 -1.37 18.73
C GLN A 56 17.40 -0.72 18.00
N ASN A 57 16.54 -0.05 18.76
CA ASN A 57 15.59 0.93 18.25
C ASN A 57 16.42 2.04 17.60
N ARG A 58 16.85 1.79 16.36
CA ARG A 58 17.70 2.70 15.58
C ARG A 58 16.86 3.94 15.37
N GLY A 59 17.36 5.09 15.83
CA GLY A 59 16.77 6.36 15.45
C GLY A 59 16.74 6.52 13.94
N PRO A 60 15.99 7.50 13.41
CA PRO A 60 15.97 7.78 11.98
C PRO A 60 17.41 7.90 11.45
N PRO A 61 17.73 7.28 10.29
CA PRO A 61 19.02 7.46 9.65
C PRO A 61 19.33 8.95 9.48
N ALA A 62 20.61 9.33 9.53
CA ALA A 62 21.00 10.73 9.44
C ALA A 62 20.49 11.36 8.13
N GLY A 63 19.65 12.40 8.24
CA GLY A 63 19.01 13.06 7.09
C GLY A 63 17.68 12.45 6.64
N ALA A 64 17.14 11.45 7.33
CA ALA A 64 15.85 10.86 7.04
C ALA A 64 14.70 11.84 7.34
N ASP A 65 13.68 11.84 6.48
CA ASP A 65 12.41 12.54 6.73
C ASP A 65 11.71 11.91 7.96
N PRO A 66 11.42 12.69 9.02
CA PRO A 66 10.77 12.18 10.23
C PRO A 66 9.41 11.53 9.98
N GLN A 67 8.65 12.03 9.00
CA GLN A 67 7.34 11.49 8.66
C GLN A 67 7.47 10.14 7.96
N LEU A 68 8.44 10.03 7.03
CA LEU A 68 8.74 8.78 6.36
C LEU A 68 9.28 7.73 7.33
N TRP A 69 10.11 8.13 8.29
CA TRP A 69 10.58 7.25 9.36
C TRP A 69 9.43 6.76 10.24
N SER A 70 8.47 7.63 10.57
CA SER A 70 7.27 7.24 11.30
C SER A 70 6.41 6.24 10.52
N TRP A 71 6.27 6.41 9.20
CA TRP A 71 5.55 5.46 8.36
C TRP A 71 6.28 4.13 8.26
N PHE A 72 7.61 4.14 8.08
CA PHE A 72 8.42 2.93 8.07
C PHE A 72 8.20 2.10 9.33
N ASN A 73 8.31 2.71 10.52
CA ASN A 73 8.08 2.02 11.79
C ASN A 73 6.62 1.58 12.01
N ALA A 74 5.66 2.18 11.31
CA ALA A 74 4.26 1.73 11.37
C ALA A 74 4.03 0.51 10.49
N VAL A 75 4.79 0.37 9.40
CA VAL A 75 4.74 -0.79 8.48
C VAL A 75 5.56 -1.96 9.04
N ASP A 76 6.74 -1.69 9.58
CA ASP A 76 7.64 -2.65 10.25
C ASP A 76 7.06 -3.04 11.62
N THR A 77 6.11 -3.98 11.61
CA THR A 77 5.32 -4.33 12.79
C THR A 77 6.11 -5.12 13.83
N ASP A 78 7.06 -5.92 13.37
CA ASP A 78 7.94 -6.70 14.24
C ASP A 78 9.20 -5.93 14.69
N ARG A 79 9.42 -4.73 14.12
CA ARG A 79 10.57 -3.86 14.40
C ARG A 79 11.90 -4.52 14.08
N SER A 80 11.93 -5.35 13.05
CA SER A 80 13.15 -5.98 12.56
C SER A 80 14.09 -5.00 11.87
N GLY A 81 13.60 -3.81 11.50
CA GLY A 81 14.30 -2.82 10.68
C GLY A 81 14.19 -3.09 9.19
N HIS A 82 13.35 -4.06 8.79
CA HIS A 82 13.16 -4.51 7.42
C HIS A 82 11.68 -4.83 7.18
N ILE A 83 11.11 -4.32 6.09
CA ILE A 83 9.69 -4.56 5.77
C ILE A 83 9.56 -5.81 4.89
N THR A 84 8.76 -6.77 5.33
CA THR A 84 8.41 -7.97 4.56
C THR A 84 7.20 -7.74 3.64
N ALA A 85 7.00 -8.61 2.64
CA ALA A 85 5.83 -8.52 1.75
C ALA A 85 4.49 -8.50 2.50
N PRO A 86 4.24 -9.38 3.50
CA PRO A 86 2.99 -9.36 4.25
C PRO A 86 2.79 -8.09 5.08
N GLU A 87 3.87 -7.48 5.58
CA GLU A 87 3.80 -6.21 6.30
C GLU A 87 3.45 -5.06 5.38
N LEU A 88 4.08 -5.01 4.20
CA LEU A 88 3.78 -4.02 3.18
C LEU A 88 2.34 -4.15 2.66
N GLU A 89 1.87 -5.38 2.43
CA GLU A 89 0.49 -5.66 2.02
C GLU A 89 -0.53 -5.14 3.03
N ARG A 90 -0.30 -5.38 4.33
CA ARG A 90 -1.21 -4.93 5.40
C ARG A 90 -1.23 -3.42 5.58
N ALA A 91 -0.12 -2.75 5.28
CA ALA A 91 -0.02 -1.31 5.42
C ALA A 91 -0.58 -0.53 4.23
N LEU A 92 -0.68 -1.16 3.06
CA LEU A 92 -1.17 -0.52 1.83
C LEU A 92 -2.66 -0.83 1.60
N ILE A 93 -3.46 0.23 1.64
CA ILE A 93 -4.91 0.18 1.38
C ILE A 93 -5.21 1.04 0.16
N ASN A 94 -6.05 0.52 -0.73
CA ASN A 94 -6.53 1.23 -1.91
C ASN A 94 -7.50 2.37 -1.55
N GLY A 95 -7.75 3.27 -2.51
CA GLY A 95 -8.74 4.34 -2.33
C GLY A 95 -10.18 3.85 -2.08
N ASP A 96 -10.48 2.60 -2.45
CA ASP A 96 -11.75 1.92 -2.23
C ASP A 96 -11.77 1.07 -0.95
N TRP A 97 -10.80 1.26 -0.05
CA TRP A 97 -10.65 0.55 1.24
C TRP A 97 -10.33 -0.94 1.13
N THR A 98 -10.00 -1.43 -0.06
CA THR A 98 -9.55 -2.81 -0.24
C THR A 98 -8.04 -2.93 0.07
N PRO A 99 -7.57 -4.09 0.58
CA PRO A 99 -6.14 -4.37 0.65
C PRO A 99 -5.52 -4.42 -0.74
N PHE A 100 -4.23 -4.09 -0.84
CA PHE A 100 -3.48 -4.26 -2.08
C PHE A 100 -3.41 -5.74 -2.48
N ASP A 101 -3.43 -6.01 -3.78
CA ASP A 101 -3.19 -7.33 -4.34
C ASP A 101 -1.74 -7.78 -4.02
N LEU A 102 -1.61 -8.98 -3.45
CA LEU A 102 -0.32 -9.52 -3.01
C LEU A 102 0.71 -9.58 -4.14
N ASP A 103 0.29 -9.87 -5.37
CA ASP A 103 1.23 -9.88 -6.49
C ASP A 103 1.70 -8.46 -6.87
N THR A 104 0.85 -7.45 -6.70
CA THR A 104 1.28 -6.05 -6.85
C THR A 104 2.34 -5.71 -5.80
N VAL A 105 2.14 -6.14 -4.55
CA VAL A 105 3.11 -5.94 -3.47
C VAL A 105 4.43 -6.63 -3.79
N LYS A 106 4.38 -7.89 -4.25
CA LYS A 106 5.58 -8.64 -4.68
C LYS A 106 6.30 -7.94 -5.84
N LEU A 107 5.57 -7.45 -6.83
CA LEU A 107 6.14 -6.69 -7.93
C LEU A 107 6.87 -5.43 -7.42
N LEU A 108 6.23 -4.69 -6.51
CA LEU A 108 6.85 -3.51 -5.90
C LEU A 108 8.10 -3.89 -5.12
N MET A 109 8.09 -5.00 -4.37
CA MET A 109 9.29 -5.49 -3.70
C MET A 109 10.40 -5.79 -4.71
N THR A 110 10.14 -6.55 -5.77
CA THR A 110 11.14 -6.88 -6.80
C THR A 110 11.76 -5.63 -7.44
N ILE A 111 11.01 -4.53 -7.57
CA ILE A 111 11.51 -3.28 -8.16
C ILE A 111 12.42 -2.50 -7.19
N PHE A 112 12.12 -2.54 -5.89
CA PHE A 112 12.77 -1.68 -4.89
C PHE A 112 13.76 -2.40 -3.97
N ASP A 113 13.69 -3.73 -3.89
CA ASP A 113 14.67 -4.60 -3.20
C ASP A 113 15.94 -4.67 -4.05
N THR A 114 16.78 -3.65 -3.92
CA THR A 114 18.00 -3.47 -4.71
C THR A 114 19.11 -4.41 -4.25
N ASP A 115 19.14 -4.73 -2.96
CA ASP A 115 20.13 -5.62 -2.37
C ASP A 115 19.75 -7.10 -2.46
N ARG A 116 18.53 -7.41 -2.93
CA ARG A 116 17.96 -8.76 -3.08
C ARG A 116 17.91 -9.50 -1.75
N SER A 117 17.65 -8.77 -0.67
CA SER A 117 17.47 -9.34 0.66
C SER A 117 16.14 -10.08 0.81
N GLY A 118 15.18 -9.85 -0.10
CA GLY A 118 13.80 -10.31 0.04
C GLY A 118 12.98 -9.44 1.00
N THR A 119 13.52 -8.31 1.43
CA THR A 119 12.90 -7.34 2.35
C THR A 119 13.17 -5.91 1.88
N ILE A 120 12.45 -4.93 2.42
CA ILE A 120 12.64 -3.52 2.09
C ILE A 120 13.24 -2.80 3.29
N GLY A 121 14.47 -2.32 3.15
CA GLY A 121 15.10 -1.43 4.14
C GLY A 121 14.56 0.00 4.07
N PHE A 122 14.90 0.85 5.04
CA PHE A 122 14.39 2.22 5.09
C PHE A 122 14.69 3.06 3.83
N ASN A 123 15.91 2.95 3.29
CA ASN A 123 16.30 3.70 2.10
C ASN A 123 15.48 3.30 0.86
N GLU A 124 15.20 2.01 0.73
CA GLU A 124 14.37 1.45 -0.34
C GLU A 124 12.90 1.84 -0.14
N PHE A 125 12.43 1.82 1.12
CA PHE A 125 11.10 2.28 1.49
C PHE A 125 10.89 3.77 1.13
N ALA A 126 11.92 4.61 1.27
CA ALA A 126 11.86 6.01 0.84
C ALA A 126 11.55 6.15 -0.66
N GLY A 127 12.24 5.35 -1.48
CA GLY A 127 12.02 5.28 -2.92
C GLY A 127 10.63 4.74 -3.25
N LEU A 128 10.25 3.63 -2.62
CA LEU A 128 8.94 3.00 -2.79
C LEU A 128 7.80 3.94 -2.43
N TRP A 129 7.91 4.64 -1.29
CA TRP A 129 6.88 5.56 -0.83
C TRP A 129 6.69 6.73 -1.79
N LYS A 130 7.80 7.33 -2.25
CA LYS A 130 7.76 8.37 -3.28
C LYS A 130 7.08 7.86 -4.55
N TYR A 131 7.45 6.67 -5.01
CA TYR A 131 6.85 6.04 -6.17
C TYR A 131 5.34 5.84 -6.03
N ILE A 132 4.89 5.32 -4.89
CA ILE A 132 3.45 5.18 -4.59
C ILE A 132 2.74 6.53 -4.62
N LYS A 133 3.33 7.58 -4.01
CA LYS A 133 2.77 8.93 -4.01
C LYS A 133 2.65 9.53 -5.42
N ASP A 134 3.67 9.34 -6.25
CA ASP A 134 3.65 9.80 -7.64
C ASP A 134 2.55 9.06 -8.42
N TRP A 135 2.45 7.75 -8.27
CA TRP A 135 1.37 6.96 -8.88
C TRP A 135 -0.02 7.33 -8.37
N GLN A 136 -0.18 7.69 -7.09
CA GLN A 136 -1.45 8.17 -6.57
C GLN A 136 -1.91 9.45 -7.27
N ASN A 137 -0.99 10.35 -7.61
CA ASN A 137 -1.31 11.57 -8.35
C ASN A 137 -1.73 11.24 -9.78
N VAL A 138 -1.04 10.30 -10.42
CA VAL A 138 -1.38 9.80 -11.76
C VAL A 138 -2.76 9.13 -11.76
N PHE A 139 -3.03 8.25 -10.80
CA PHE A 139 -4.32 7.59 -10.68
C PHE A 139 -5.45 8.60 -10.50
N LYS A 140 -5.30 9.56 -9.58
CA LYS A 140 -6.30 10.63 -9.37
C LYS A 140 -6.50 11.54 -10.58
N HIS A 141 -5.50 11.63 -11.46
CA HIS A 141 -5.64 12.40 -12.69
C HIS A 141 -6.54 11.70 -13.70
N PHE A 142 -6.47 10.36 -13.77
CA PHE A 142 -7.24 9.55 -14.70
C PHE A 142 -8.59 9.09 -14.16
N ASP A 143 -8.72 8.88 -12.85
CA ASP A 143 -10.00 8.63 -12.14
C ASP A 143 -10.81 9.95 -12.10
N ARG A 144 -11.46 10.25 -13.21
CA ARG A 144 -12.11 11.54 -13.46
C ARG A 144 -13.41 11.67 -12.70
N ASP A 145 -14.14 10.57 -12.58
CA ASP A 145 -15.39 10.50 -11.84
C ASP A 145 -15.17 10.33 -10.32
N ARG A 146 -13.91 10.10 -9.90
CA ARG A 146 -13.52 9.85 -8.50
C ARG A 146 -14.23 8.63 -7.92
N SER A 147 -14.47 7.63 -8.76
CA SER A 147 -15.06 6.36 -8.36
C SER A 147 -14.12 5.54 -7.47
N GLY A 148 -12.83 5.86 -7.45
CA GLY A 148 -11.80 5.07 -6.78
C GLY A 148 -11.33 3.88 -7.60
N SER A 149 -11.71 3.81 -8.89
CA SER A 149 -11.31 2.78 -9.85
C SER A 149 -11.15 3.36 -11.25
N ILE A 150 -10.27 2.77 -12.05
CA ILE A 150 -10.06 3.18 -13.45
C ILE A 150 -10.91 2.31 -14.36
N ASP A 151 -11.83 2.92 -15.11
CA ASP A 151 -12.63 2.22 -16.12
C ASP A 151 -11.87 2.01 -17.44
N GLY A 152 -12.51 1.39 -18.43
CA GLY A 152 -11.88 1.10 -19.72
C GLY A 152 -11.52 2.35 -20.54
N GLN A 153 -12.31 3.43 -20.45
CA GLN A 153 -12.04 4.69 -21.15
C GLN A 153 -10.90 5.45 -20.47
N GLU A 154 -10.88 5.46 -19.14
CA GLU A 154 -9.81 6.07 -18.35
C GLU A 154 -8.49 5.31 -18.53
N LEU A 155 -8.54 3.98 -18.56
CA LEU A 155 -7.36 3.14 -18.84
C LEU A 155 -6.80 3.43 -20.24
N GLN A 156 -7.66 3.54 -21.25
CA GLN A 156 -7.24 3.86 -22.61
C GLN A 156 -6.53 5.22 -22.65
N GLN A 157 -7.10 6.23 -22.00
CA GLN A 157 -6.50 7.57 -21.93
C GLN A 157 -5.14 7.54 -21.21
N ALA A 158 -5.05 6.81 -20.09
CA ALA A 158 -3.82 6.66 -19.33
C ALA A 158 -2.70 6.01 -20.16
N LEU A 159 -2.98 4.86 -20.78
CA LEU A 159 -2.00 4.14 -21.59
C LEU A 159 -1.58 4.97 -22.80
N HIS A 160 -2.52 5.65 -23.46
CA HIS A 160 -2.20 6.54 -24.57
C HIS A 160 -1.29 7.70 -24.12
N GLN A 161 -1.55 8.31 -22.96
CA GLN A 161 -0.72 9.39 -22.42
C GLN A 161 0.68 8.91 -22.01
N PHE A 162 0.84 7.64 -21.62
CA PHE A 162 2.14 7.03 -21.39
C PHE A 162 2.87 6.63 -22.69
N GLY A 163 2.27 6.87 -23.86
CA GLY A 163 2.84 6.56 -25.16
C GLY A 163 2.51 5.16 -25.69
N PHE A 164 1.60 4.44 -25.04
CA PHE A 164 1.14 3.12 -25.47
C PHE A 164 -0.17 3.23 -26.25
N ASN A 165 -0.11 3.00 -27.57
CA ASN A 165 -1.29 3.01 -28.42
C ASN A 165 -1.84 1.58 -28.60
N LEU A 166 -2.58 1.08 -27.62
CA LEU A 166 -3.19 -0.24 -27.68
C LEU A 166 -4.56 -0.19 -28.37
N ALA A 167 -4.84 -1.19 -29.21
CA ALA A 167 -6.14 -1.34 -29.84
C ALA A 167 -7.24 -1.59 -28.78
N PRO A 168 -8.49 -1.15 -29.01
CA PRO A 168 -9.58 -1.32 -28.03
C PRO A 168 -9.77 -2.75 -27.50
N PRO A 169 -9.68 -3.82 -28.32
CA PRO A 169 -9.76 -5.19 -27.80
C PRO A 169 -8.65 -5.55 -26.81
N MET A 170 -7.46 -4.96 -26.96
CA MET A 170 -6.34 -5.17 -26.04
C MET A 170 -6.56 -4.42 -24.72
N ILE A 171 -7.12 -3.19 -24.77
CA ILE A 171 -7.53 -2.45 -23.57
C ILE A 171 -8.53 -3.27 -22.76
N GLU A 172 -9.54 -3.84 -23.43
CA GLU A 172 -10.53 -4.69 -22.77
C GLU A 172 -9.91 -5.94 -22.14
N LEU A 173 -8.91 -6.55 -22.80
CA LEU A 173 -8.17 -7.67 -22.23
C LEU A 173 -7.40 -7.27 -20.98
N VAL A 174 -6.71 -6.13 -21.00
CA VAL A 174 -6.02 -5.59 -19.81
C VAL A 174 -7.03 -5.32 -18.70
N GLN A 175 -8.14 -4.65 -18.99
CA GLN A 175 -9.20 -4.38 -18.01
C GLN A 175 -9.71 -5.69 -17.39
N ARG A 176 -10.08 -6.68 -18.19
CA ARG A 176 -10.58 -7.98 -17.70
C ARG A 176 -9.53 -8.74 -16.88
N LYS A 177 -8.24 -8.62 -17.22
CA LYS A 177 -7.15 -9.28 -16.49
C LYS A 177 -6.92 -8.68 -15.10
N TYR A 178 -7.15 -7.37 -14.95
CA TYR A 178 -6.84 -6.62 -13.72
C TYR A 178 -8.08 -6.11 -12.97
N ASP A 179 -9.30 -6.38 -13.46
CA ASP A 179 -10.53 -6.08 -12.75
C ASP A 179 -10.82 -7.16 -11.68
N VAL A 180 -10.80 -6.75 -10.40
CA VAL A 180 -11.17 -7.59 -9.24
C VAL A 180 -12.59 -8.11 -9.38
N LYS A 181 -13.44 -7.33 -10.03
CA LYS A 181 -14.89 -7.48 -10.01
C LYS A 181 -15.41 -8.34 -11.17
N ALA A 182 -14.67 -8.50 -12.26
CA ALA A 182 -15.11 -9.28 -13.43
C ALA A 182 -15.44 -10.76 -13.14
N SER A 183 -14.94 -11.35 -12.06
CA SER A 183 -15.15 -12.76 -11.69
C SER A 183 -16.42 -13.04 -10.87
N ALA A 184 -17.14 -12.02 -10.41
CA ALA A 184 -18.40 -12.21 -9.68
C ALA A 184 -19.63 -11.95 -10.59
N PRO A 185 -20.72 -12.74 -10.45
CA PRO A 185 -21.96 -12.52 -11.19
C PRO A 185 -22.42 -11.07 -11.12
N SER A 186 -22.95 -10.54 -12.22
CA SER A 186 -23.49 -9.18 -12.31
C SER A 186 -24.67 -9.01 -11.35
N VAL A 187 -24.41 -8.46 -10.16
CA VAL A 187 -25.44 -8.08 -9.18
C VAL A 187 -25.95 -6.66 -9.47
N PRO A 188 -27.27 -6.43 -9.48
CA PRO A 188 -27.84 -5.08 -9.59
C PRO A 188 -27.34 -4.17 -8.46
N GLY A 189 -26.89 -2.95 -8.79
CA GLY A 189 -26.36 -1.98 -7.82
C GLY A 189 -24.86 -2.09 -7.55
N ARG A 190 -24.14 -2.94 -8.30
CA ARG A 190 -22.68 -2.97 -8.24
C ARG A 190 -22.06 -1.71 -8.87
N PRO A 191 -20.99 -1.16 -8.29
CA PRO A 191 -20.15 -0.18 -8.98
C PRO A 191 -19.73 -0.71 -10.36
N PRO A 192 -19.55 0.17 -11.36
CA PRO A 192 -19.05 -0.22 -12.67
C PRO A 192 -17.73 -1.00 -12.56
N PRO A 193 -17.47 -1.92 -13.51
CA PRO A 193 -16.21 -2.66 -13.57
C PRO A 193 -15.04 -1.69 -13.72
N GLY A 194 -14.00 -1.88 -12.92
CA GLY A 194 -12.91 -0.91 -12.81
C GLY A 194 -11.70 -1.48 -12.09
N ILE A 195 -10.55 -0.94 -12.43
CA ILE A 195 -9.26 -1.39 -11.91
C ILE A 195 -8.92 -0.55 -10.67
N SER A 196 -8.67 -1.20 -9.54
CA SER A 196 -8.21 -0.54 -8.31
C SER A 196 -6.80 0.04 -8.48
N PHE A 197 -6.42 0.97 -7.60
CA PHE A 197 -5.13 1.68 -7.67
C PHE A 197 -3.92 0.74 -7.80
N ASP A 198 -3.80 -0.23 -6.90
CA ASP A 198 -2.72 -1.22 -6.92
C ASP A 198 -2.65 -1.97 -8.26
N ARG A 199 -3.79 -2.42 -8.78
CA ARG A 199 -3.86 -3.18 -10.03
C ARG A 199 -3.61 -2.31 -11.25
N PHE A 200 -3.95 -1.03 -11.19
CA PHE A 200 -3.61 -0.07 -12.22
C PHE A 200 -2.09 0.12 -12.30
N VAL A 201 -1.43 0.29 -11.15
CA VAL A 201 0.04 0.35 -11.09
C VAL A 201 0.65 -0.93 -11.67
N ARG A 202 0.17 -2.11 -11.26
CA ARG A 202 0.63 -3.39 -11.79
C ARG A 202 0.43 -3.50 -13.31
N ALA A 203 -0.75 -3.14 -13.81
CA ALA A 203 -1.07 -3.18 -15.24
C ALA A 203 -0.12 -2.29 -16.06
N CYS A 204 0.11 -1.04 -15.62
CA CYS A 204 1.00 -0.13 -16.32
C CYS A 204 2.46 -0.61 -16.31
N VAL A 205 2.93 -1.15 -15.18
CA VAL A 205 4.29 -1.71 -15.09
C VAL A 205 4.45 -2.90 -16.04
N VAL A 206 3.48 -3.82 -16.07
CA VAL A 206 3.51 -4.99 -16.97
C VAL A 206 3.43 -4.56 -18.44
N VAL A 207 2.56 -3.62 -18.79
CA VAL A 207 2.47 -3.09 -20.16
C VAL A 207 3.80 -2.45 -20.57
N LYS A 208 4.44 -1.66 -19.70
CA LYS A 208 5.75 -1.05 -19.97
C LYS A 208 6.82 -2.11 -20.20
N GLN A 209 6.93 -3.11 -19.33
CA GLN A 209 7.92 -4.17 -19.44
C GLN A 209 7.74 -5.02 -20.71
N LEU A 210 6.50 -5.40 -21.02
CA LEU A 210 6.18 -6.12 -22.26
C LEU A 210 6.52 -5.28 -23.50
N SER A 211 6.21 -3.98 -23.46
CA SER A 211 6.51 -3.05 -24.56
C SER A 211 8.01 -2.87 -24.75
N GLU A 212 8.79 -2.73 -23.66
CA GLU A 212 10.25 -2.65 -23.72
C GLU A 212 10.88 -3.94 -24.22
N ALA A 213 10.36 -5.09 -23.81
CA ALA A 213 10.81 -6.39 -24.31
C ALA A 213 10.54 -6.55 -25.81
N PHE A 214 9.35 -6.15 -26.27
CA PHE A 214 8.99 -6.14 -27.68
C PHE A 214 9.91 -5.19 -28.49
N GLN A 215 10.08 -3.95 -28.03
CA GLN A 215 10.91 -2.94 -28.70
C GLN A 215 12.40 -3.31 -28.79
N LYS A 216 12.92 -4.14 -27.87
CA LYS A 216 14.28 -4.67 -27.96
C LYS A 216 14.46 -5.64 -29.13
N ILE A 217 13.38 -6.30 -29.54
CA ILE A 217 13.37 -7.29 -30.63
C ILE A 217 12.97 -6.61 -31.95
N ASP A 218 12.05 -5.66 -31.91
CA ASP A 218 11.58 -4.84 -33.04
C ASP A 218 12.65 -3.77 -33.40
N THR A 219 13.72 -4.22 -34.07
CA THR A 219 14.87 -3.35 -34.42
C THR A 219 14.56 -2.30 -35.49
N ASP A 220 13.61 -2.59 -36.36
CA ASP A 220 13.16 -1.74 -37.46
C ASP A 220 11.95 -0.86 -37.10
N ARG A 221 11.34 -1.09 -35.92
CA ARG A 221 10.25 -0.29 -35.35
C ARG A 221 9.02 -0.25 -36.24
N ASP A 222 8.75 -1.36 -36.91
CA ASP A 222 7.58 -1.50 -37.80
C ASP A 222 6.34 -2.04 -37.04
N GLY A 223 6.53 -2.44 -35.77
CA GLY A 223 5.48 -3.01 -34.93
C GLY A 223 5.29 -4.51 -35.11
N TRP A 224 6.21 -5.19 -35.79
CA TRP A 224 6.20 -6.63 -36.04
C TRP A 224 7.53 -7.26 -35.63
N ILE A 225 7.45 -8.48 -35.09
CA ILE A 225 8.66 -9.27 -34.79
C ILE A 225 8.49 -10.68 -35.33
N GLN A 226 9.58 -11.24 -35.84
CA GLN A 226 9.66 -12.65 -36.19
C GLN A 226 10.65 -13.34 -35.26
N ILE A 227 10.12 -14.14 -34.33
CA ILE A 227 10.91 -14.89 -33.36
C ILE A 227 10.49 -16.37 -33.37
N ASN A 228 11.43 -17.25 -33.04
CA ASN A 228 11.12 -18.67 -32.84
C ASN A 228 10.56 -18.93 -31.43
N TYR A 229 10.12 -20.17 -31.17
CA TYR A 229 9.52 -20.55 -29.89
C TYR A 229 10.47 -20.33 -28.70
N ASP A 230 11.75 -20.68 -28.82
CA ASP A 230 12.71 -20.54 -27.73
C ASP A 230 12.97 -19.07 -27.40
N GLN A 231 13.06 -18.21 -28.42
CA GLN A 231 13.19 -16.76 -28.24
C GLN A 231 11.94 -16.16 -27.60
N PHE A 232 10.74 -16.61 -27.98
CA PHE A 232 9.50 -16.22 -27.32
C PHE A 232 9.50 -16.62 -25.84
N MET A 233 9.81 -17.88 -25.54
CA MET A 233 9.87 -18.39 -24.17
C MET A 233 10.91 -17.62 -23.35
N GLN A 234 12.10 -17.39 -23.90
CA GLN A 234 13.14 -16.60 -23.23
C GLN A 234 12.68 -15.16 -22.96
N THR A 235 12.00 -14.53 -23.91
CA THR A 235 11.49 -13.16 -23.75
C THR A 235 10.48 -13.10 -22.61
N VAL A 236 9.47 -13.97 -22.62
CA VAL A 236 8.40 -14.00 -21.61
C VAL A 236 8.94 -14.38 -20.22
N LEU A 237 9.84 -15.35 -20.12
CA LEU A 237 10.41 -15.81 -18.85
C LEU A 237 11.48 -14.86 -18.27
N SER A 238 12.04 -13.96 -19.09
CA SER A 238 13.00 -12.95 -18.62
C SER A 238 12.34 -11.71 -18.01
N LEU A 239 11.02 -11.57 -18.18
CA LEU A 239 10.26 -10.51 -17.53
C LEU A 239 10.12 -10.84 -16.03
N PRO A 240 10.28 -9.84 -15.14
CA PRO A 240 10.19 -10.03 -13.70
C PRO A 240 8.78 -10.37 -13.20
#